data_AF-A0A3D2FU30-F1
#
_entry.id   AF-A0A3D2FU30-F1
#
_cell.length_a   1.000
_cell.length_b   1.000
_cell.length_c   1.000
_cell.angle_alpha   90.00
_cell.angle_beta   90.00
_cell.angle_gamma   90.00
#
_symmetry.space_group_name_H-M   'P 1'
#
loop_
_entity.id
_entity.type
_entity.pdbx_description
1 polymer ?
#
loop_
_entity_poly.entity_id
_entity_poly.type
_entity_poly.pdbx_seq_one_letter_code
_entity_poly.pdbx_strand_id
1 'polypeptide(L)'
;MTLRDRLPDIRGTYAEAAPMARHTWFGVGGPADMIFCPRDADDLAGFLASCPADIPLLPVGAGSNLLVRDGGVAGVVIRMNQFMTAIHHDGNEITAEAGATDADVARHAARAGLAGLEFLIGIPGTIGGGLRMNAGAYGTEFRDITIRAHGVDRKGQTVSATPDEMGMAYRHSDAPADWIFTHATFRAVAGDKAAIKTRMKEIVASRGDAQPRGVRTGGSTFANPPGGKAWQEIDAAGCRGLMVGGAQVSEKHCNFLINTGGASAHDIETLGETVRARVAARGGPALRWEIRRVGQEGGTPARTKNISGAKNISGAADTSRSPGTTGRTGA
;
A
#
# COMPACT_ATOMS: atom_id res chain seq x y z
N MET A 1 -9.55 30.89 -4.65
CA MET A 1 -9.93 29.81 -5.59
C MET A 1 -9.50 28.51 -4.93
N THR A 2 -10.45 27.62 -4.66
CA THR A 2 -10.16 26.30 -4.07
C THR A 2 -9.47 25.41 -5.11
N LEU A 3 -8.89 24.28 -4.70
CA LEU A 3 -8.39 23.28 -5.65
C LEU A 3 -9.53 22.79 -6.56
N ARG A 4 -10.72 22.54 -6.00
CA ARG A 4 -11.89 22.06 -6.74
C ARG A 4 -12.28 22.98 -7.89
N ASP A 5 -12.27 24.30 -7.68
CA ASP A 5 -12.61 25.31 -8.69
C ASP A 5 -11.67 25.28 -9.91
N ARG A 6 -10.48 24.69 -9.76
CA ARG A 6 -9.44 24.60 -10.81
C ARG A 6 -9.45 23.26 -11.56
N LEU A 7 -10.19 22.28 -11.07
CA LEU A 7 -10.23 20.95 -11.66
C LEU A 7 -11.35 20.85 -12.69
N PRO A 8 -11.15 20.08 -13.78
CA PRO A 8 -12.17 19.91 -14.80
C PRO A 8 -13.39 19.16 -14.29
N ASP A 9 -14.46 19.19 -15.08
CA ASP A 9 -15.58 18.28 -14.92
C ASP A 9 -15.16 16.85 -15.29
N ILE A 10 -15.76 15.88 -14.61
CA ILE A 10 -15.44 14.46 -14.74
C ILE A 10 -16.72 13.63 -14.77
N ARG A 11 -16.62 12.40 -15.29
CA ARG A 11 -17.67 11.37 -15.19
C ARG A 11 -17.48 10.46 -13.97
N GLY A 12 -16.26 10.37 -13.47
CA GLY A 12 -15.90 9.66 -12.25
C GLY A 12 -16.32 10.40 -10.98
N THR A 13 -15.55 10.24 -9.91
CA THR A 13 -15.84 10.93 -8.63
C THR A 13 -14.66 11.68 -8.06
N TYR A 14 -14.95 12.78 -7.37
CA TYR A 14 -14.02 13.51 -6.53
C TYR A 14 -14.33 13.31 -5.05
N ALA A 15 -13.29 13.30 -4.21
CA ALA A 15 -13.40 13.33 -2.77
C ALA A 15 -12.34 14.27 -2.17
N GLU A 16 -12.78 15.31 -1.48
CA GLU A 16 -11.92 16.31 -0.84
C GLU A 16 -11.42 15.84 0.53
N ALA A 17 -10.19 16.23 0.88
CA ALA A 17 -9.60 16.04 2.21
C ALA A 17 -9.68 14.59 2.75
N ALA A 18 -9.65 13.58 1.86
CA ALA A 18 -9.82 12.18 2.24
C ALA A 18 -8.53 11.60 2.84
N PRO A 19 -8.58 10.92 4.01
CA PRO A 19 -7.39 10.39 4.68
C PRO A 19 -6.78 9.22 3.91
N MET A 20 -5.51 9.35 3.50
CA MET A 20 -4.79 8.31 2.77
C MET A 20 -4.58 7.03 3.57
N ALA A 21 -4.69 7.07 4.91
CA ALA A 21 -4.73 5.88 5.76
C ALA A 21 -5.80 4.84 5.35
N ARG A 22 -6.91 5.25 4.71
CA ARG A 22 -7.94 4.33 4.19
C ARG A 22 -7.57 3.70 2.83
N HIS A 23 -6.49 4.18 2.22
CA HIS A 23 -6.09 3.87 0.85
C HIS A 23 -4.67 3.29 0.78
N THR A 24 -4.01 3.04 1.92
CA THR A 24 -2.70 2.40 2.02
C THR A 24 -2.76 1.13 2.87
N TRP A 25 -1.88 0.18 2.58
CA TRP A 25 -1.85 -1.08 3.33
C TRP A 25 -1.26 -0.94 4.74
N PHE A 26 -0.36 0.03 4.94
CA PHE A 26 0.08 0.40 6.29
C PHE A 26 -1.05 0.96 7.16
N GLY A 27 -2.16 1.43 6.57
CA GLY A 27 -3.23 2.05 7.33
C GLY A 27 -2.82 3.40 7.92
N VAL A 28 -1.88 4.11 7.29
CA VAL A 28 -1.38 5.43 7.71
C VAL A 28 -1.36 6.40 6.52
N GLY A 29 -1.30 7.69 6.84
CA GLY A 29 -1.16 8.77 5.86
C GLY A 29 -2.21 9.85 6.04
N GLY A 30 -1.74 11.10 5.90
CA GLY A 30 -2.56 12.30 6.01
C GLY A 30 -3.60 12.47 4.90
N PRO A 31 -4.33 13.58 4.88
CA PRO A 31 -5.35 13.84 3.87
C PRO A 31 -4.72 14.02 2.49
N ALA A 32 -5.37 13.51 1.44
CA ALA A 32 -5.15 14.01 0.08
C ALA A 32 -6.01 15.25 -0.13
N ASP A 33 -5.47 16.31 -0.76
CA ASP A 33 -6.27 17.50 -1.09
C ASP A 33 -7.50 17.10 -1.91
N MET A 34 -7.28 16.24 -2.92
CA MET A 34 -8.33 15.65 -3.75
C MET A 34 -8.00 14.21 -4.11
N ILE A 35 -8.99 13.32 -4.03
CA ILE A 35 -8.96 12.00 -4.67
C ILE A 35 -9.87 12.03 -5.88
N PHE A 36 -9.34 11.64 -7.04
CA PHE A 36 -10.06 11.42 -8.28
C PHE A 36 -10.15 9.92 -8.57
N CYS A 37 -11.35 9.40 -8.81
CA CYS A 37 -11.57 8.04 -9.28
C CYS A 37 -12.16 8.09 -10.69
N PRO A 38 -11.34 7.95 -11.76
CA PRO A 38 -11.82 8.02 -13.14
C PRO A 38 -12.82 6.91 -13.43
N ARG A 39 -13.88 7.24 -14.18
CA ARG A 39 -14.88 6.26 -14.60
C ARG A 39 -14.30 5.22 -15.56
N ASP A 40 -13.45 5.65 -16.47
CA ASP A 40 -12.78 4.84 -17.49
C ASP A 40 -11.56 5.61 -18.06
N ALA A 41 -10.92 5.06 -19.10
CA ALA A 41 -9.73 5.65 -19.72
C ALA A 41 -9.98 7.02 -20.38
N ASP A 42 -11.17 7.25 -20.97
CA ASP A 42 -11.50 8.51 -21.62
C ASP A 42 -11.73 9.62 -20.58
N ASP A 43 -12.34 9.26 -19.44
CA ASP A 43 -12.49 10.18 -18.29
C ASP A 43 -11.12 10.59 -17.73
N LEU A 44 -10.20 9.63 -17.61
CA LEU A 44 -8.83 9.91 -17.20
C LEU A 44 -8.09 10.80 -18.21
N ALA A 45 -8.20 10.50 -19.51
CA ALA A 45 -7.56 11.29 -20.57
C ALA A 45 -8.07 12.73 -20.58
N GLY A 46 -9.39 12.92 -20.52
CA GLY A 46 -10.02 14.24 -20.48
C GLY A 46 -9.62 15.04 -19.24
N PHE A 47 -9.56 14.37 -18.07
CA PHE A 47 -9.04 14.98 -16.84
C PHE A 47 -7.59 15.44 -17.01
N LEU A 48 -6.70 14.58 -17.52
CA LEU A 48 -5.28 14.89 -17.65
C LEU A 48 -5.02 16.05 -18.62
N ALA A 49 -5.68 16.03 -19.78
CA ALA A 49 -5.59 17.09 -20.78
C ALA A 49 -6.02 18.46 -20.26
N SER A 50 -7.02 18.49 -19.37
CA SER A 50 -7.63 19.72 -18.87
C SER A 50 -7.09 20.15 -17.49
N CYS A 51 -6.42 19.26 -16.76
CA CYS A 51 -5.92 19.54 -15.42
C CYS A 51 -4.66 20.43 -15.49
N PRO A 52 -4.66 21.62 -14.86
CA PRO A 52 -3.53 22.54 -14.86
C PRO A 52 -2.20 21.87 -14.52
N ALA A 53 -1.14 22.22 -15.27
CA ALA A 53 0.16 21.54 -15.19
C ALA A 53 0.87 21.72 -13.83
N ASP A 54 0.56 22.78 -13.08
CA ASP A 54 1.11 23.05 -11.75
C ASP A 54 0.47 22.21 -10.64
N ILE A 55 -0.65 21.53 -10.92
CA ILE A 55 -1.28 20.62 -9.96
C ILE A 55 -0.54 19.28 -10.01
N PRO A 56 0.10 18.86 -8.89
CA PRO A 56 0.78 17.58 -8.82
C PRO A 56 -0.24 16.44 -8.82
N LEU A 57 0.12 15.34 -9.49
CA LEU A 57 -0.71 14.15 -9.62
C LEU A 57 0.01 12.95 -8.99
N LEU A 58 -0.73 12.12 -8.25
CA LEU A 58 -0.23 10.87 -7.68
C LEU A 58 -1.14 9.70 -8.07
N PRO A 59 -0.77 8.88 -9.06
CA PRO A 59 -1.49 7.64 -9.36
C PRO A 59 -1.32 6.62 -8.23
N VAL A 60 -2.43 6.04 -7.76
CA VAL A 60 -2.44 5.04 -6.67
C VAL A 60 -3.32 3.85 -7.05
N GLY A 61 -2.71 2.66 -7.00
CA GLY A 61 -3.42 1.37 -7.11
C GLY A 61 -3.96 0.91 -5.76
N ALA A 62 -3.52 -0.27 -5.30
CA ALA A 62 -3.92 -0.83 -4.00
C ALA A 62 -3.31 -0.10 -2.78
N GLY A 63 -2.31 0.77 -2.98
CA GLY A 63 -1.55 1.39 -1.89
C GLY A 63 -0.70 0.39 -1.08
N SER A 64 -0.36 -0.75 -1.68
CA SER A 64 0.42 -1.83 -1.06
C SER A 64 1.91 -1.58 -0.99
N ASN A 65 2.45 -0.63 -1.76
CA ASN A 65 3.87 -0.23 -1.77
C ASN A 65 4.06 1.27 -1.47
N LEU A 66 3.13 1.90 -0.73
CA LEU A 66 3.15 3.32 -0.42
C LEU A 66 3.22 3.57 1.09
N LEU A 67 4.13 4.46 1.50
CA LEU A 67 4.10 5.14 2.79
C LEU A 67 3.75 6.61 2.53
N VAL A 68 2.50 6.99 2.79
CA VAL A 68 2.04 8.38 2.69
C VAL A 68 2.33 9.05 4.02
N ARG A 69 3.05 10.16 4.00
CA ARG A 69 3.40 10.93 5.21
C ARG A 69 2.19 11.58 5.88
N ASP A 70 2.35 11.95 7.15
CA ASP A 70 1.26 12.45 7.98
C ASP A 70 0.73 13.81 7.54
N GLY A 71 1.53 14.62 6.84
CA GLY A 71 1.10 15.89 6.24
C GLY A 71 0.20 15.73 5.02
N GLY A 72 0.08 14.50 4.48
CA GLY A 72 -0.83 14.21 3.38
C GLY A 72 -0.24 14.44 2.00
N VAL A 73 -1.11 14.49 0.99
CA VAL A 73 -0.72 14.58 -0.43
C VAL A 73 -1.33 15.82 -1.05
N ALA A 74 -0.47 16.72 -1.52
CA ALA A 74 -0.89 17.88 -2.27
C ALA A 74 -1.38 17.52 -3.68
N GLY A 75 -2.37 18.26 -4.19
CA GLY A 75 -2.92 18.09 -5.54
C GLY A 75 -3.91 16.92 -5.65
N VAL A 76 -3.78 16.09 -6.69
CA VAL A 76 -4.78 15.06 -7.00
C VAL A 76 -4.20 13.65 -6.93
N VAL A 77 -4.75 12.83 -6.04
CA VAL A 77 -4.52 11.38 -6.00
C VAL A 77 -5.48 10.71 -6.98
N ILE A 78 -4.95 9.97 -7.95
CA ILE A 78 -5.75 9.30 -8.98
C ILE A 78 -5.87 7.82 -8.64
N ARG A 79 -7.08 7.35 -8.32
CA ARG A 79 -7.36 5.97 -7.92
C ARG A 79 -8.08 5.18 -9.02
N MET A 80 -7.36 4.24 -9.60
CA MET A 80 -7.84 3.44 -10.74
C MET A 80 -8.73 2.26 -10.34
N ASN A 81 -8.67 1.81 -9.10
CA ASN A 81 -9.28 0.56 -8.63
C ASN A 81 -10.73 0.68 -8.13
N GLN A 82 -11.45 1.75 -8.49
CA GLN A 82 -12.88 1.87 -8.21
C GLN A 82 -13.74 1.43 -9.41
N PHE A 83 -13.40 1.88 -10.62
CA PHE A 83 -14.21 1.59 -11.82
C PHE A 83 -13.42 0.83 -12.90
N MET A 84 -12.10 1.03 -12.98
CA MET A 84 -11.26 0.46 -14.02
C MET A 84 -10.68 -0.89 -13.60
N THR A 85 -11.55 -1.89 -13.41
CA THR A 85 -11.20 -3.22 -12.86
C THR A 85 -11.61 -4.39 -13.77
N ALA A 86 -12.03 -4.14 -15.01
CA ALA A 86 -12.46 -5.18 -15.92
C ALA A 86 -11.31 -6.12 -16.30
N ILE A 87 -11.65 -7.40 -16.47
CA ILE A 87 -10.72 -8.46 -16.90
C ILE A 87 -11.45 -9.30 -17.94
N HIS A 88 -10.87 -9.45 -19.13
CA HIS A 88 -11.38 -10.31 -20.19
C HIS A 88 -10.22 -11.09 -20.81
N HIS A 89 -10.56 -12.10 -21.61
CA HIS A 89 -9.57 -12.89 -22.34
C HIS A 89 -10.09 -13.24 -23.73
N ASP A 90 -9.18 -13.36 -24.68
CA ASP A 90 -9.41 -13.92 -26.01
C ASP A 90 -8.31 -14.96 -26.28
N GLY A 91 -8.73 -16.20 -26.49
CA GLY A 91 -7.82 -17.35 -26.51
C GLY A 91 -6.91 -17.39 -25.27
N ASN A 92 -5.60 -17.22 -25.50
CA ASN A 92 -4.56 -17.26 -24.48
C ASN A 92 -4.06 -15.86 -24.05
N GLU A 93 -4.75 -14.79 -24.44
CA GLU A 93 -4.39 -13.43 -24.05
C GLU A 93 -5.40 -12.89 -23.05
N ILE A 94 -4.92 -12.32 -21.94
CA ILE A 94 -5.73 -11.71 -20.90
C ILE A 94 -5.52 -10.21 -20.95
N THR A 95 -6.59 -9.45 -21.14
CA THR A 95 -6.56 -7.99 -20.98
C THR A 95 -7.20 -7.61 -19.66
N ALA A 96 -6.47 -6.82 -18.86
CA ALA A 96 -6.94 -6.36 -17.56
C ALA A 96 -6.69 -4.86 -17.39
N GLU A 97 -7.69 -4.18 -16.83
CA GLU A 97 -7.58 -2.77 -16.48
C GLU A 97 -6.65 -2.55 -15.27
N ALA A 98 -6.01 -1.38 -15.22
CA ALA A 98 -4.95 -1.06 -14.27
C ALA A 98 -5.39 -1.08 -12.80
N GLY A 99 -6.69 -0.94 -12.53
CA GLY A 99 -7.28 -1.03 -11.21
C GLY A 99 -7.60 -2.46 -10.77
N ALA A 100 -7.62 -3.44 -11.67
CA ALA A 100 -7.83 -4.84 -11.32
C ALA A 100 -6.71 -5.32 -10.40
N THR A 101 -7.06 -6.10 -9.36
CA THR A 101 -6.04 -6.63 -8.44
C THR A 101 -5.26 -7.76 -9.11
N ASP A 102 -3.97 -7.87 -8.78
CA ASP A 102 -3.11 -8.96 -9.29
C ASP A 102 -3.73 -10.32 -8.96
N ALA A 103 -4.29 -10.45 -7.75
CA ALA A 103 -4.99 -11.64 -7.29
C ALA A 103 -6.25 -11.98 -8.11
N ASP A 104 -7.02 -10.99 -8.54
CA ASP A 104 -8.23 -11.23 -9.33
C ASP A 104 -7.90 -11.67 -10.76
N VAL A 105 -6.82 -11.13 -11.33
CA VAL A 105 -6.29 -11.53 -12.64
C VAL A 105 -5.78 -12.98 -12.57
N ALA A 106 -5.05 -13.34 -11.52
CA ALA A 106 -4.62 -14.73 -11.28
C ALA A 106 -5.82 -15.69 -11.20
N ARG A 107 -6.86 -15.31 -10.43
CA ARG A 107 -8.07 -16.12 -10.28
C ARG A 107 -8.87 -16.22 -11.58
N HIS A 108 -8.90 -15.16 -12.37
CA HIS A 108 -9.53 -15.16 -13.69
C HIS A 108 -8.84 -16.15 -14.63
N ALA A 109 -7.52 -16.06 -14.75
CA ALA A 109 -6.71 -16.98 -15.54
C ALA A 109 -6.97 -18.45 -15.12
N ALA A 110 -6.95 -18.73 -13.81
CA ALA A 110 -7.21 -20.06 -13.28
C ALA A 110 -8.62 -20.60 -13.58
N ARG A 111 -9.65 -19.75 -13.58
CA ARG A 111 -11.01 -20.15 -13.98
C ARG A 111 -11.10 -20.45 -15.47
N ALA A 112 -10.36 -19.70 -16.29
CA ALA A 112 -10.30 -19.89 -17.74
C ALA A 112 -9.46 -21.11 -18.16
N GLY A 113 -8.58 -21.64 -17.29
CA GLY A 113 -7.61 -22.68 -17.68
C GLY A 113 -6.39 -22.09 -18.37
N LEU A 114 -6.01 -20.89 -17.96
CA LEU A 114 -4.87 -20.14 -18.46
C LEU A 114 -3.78 -20.11 -17.38
N ALA A 115 -2.67 -20.77 -17.65
CA ALA A 115 -1.47 -20.84 -16.82
C ALA A 115 -0.49 -19.69 -17.15
N GLY A 116 0.50 -19.49 -16.29
CA GLY A 116 1.56 -18.47 -16.43
C GLY A 116 1.34 -17.22 -15.57
N LEU A 117 0.15 -17.04 -15.00
CA LEU A 117 -0.22 -15.87 -14.18
C LEU A 117 -0.41 -16.23 -12.69
N GLU A 118 -0.07 -17.45 -12.27
CA GLU A 118 -0.29 -17.93 -10.90
C GLU A 118 0.46 -17.08 -9.87
N PHE A 119 1.66 -16.60 -10.21
CA PHE A 119 2.51 -15.81 -9.32
C PHE A 119 1.83 -14.51 -8.83
N LEU A 120 0.91 -13.96 -9.61
CA LEU A 120 0.14 -12.75 -9.27
C LEU A 120 -0.71 -12.93 -8.00
N ILE A 121 -1.13 -14.17 -7.65
CA ILE A 121 -1.85 -14.43 -6.40
C ILE A 121 -1.02 -14.11 -5.15
N GLY A 122 0.31 -14.09 -5.30
CA GLY A 122 1.27 -13.79 -4.25
C GLY A 122 1.66 -12.31 -4.16
N ILE A 123 1.22 -11.47 -5.10
CA ILE A 123 1.58 -10.05 -5.17
C ILE A 123 0.44 -9.18 -4.64
N PRO A 124 0.67 -8.42 -3.56
CA PRO A 124 -0.21 -7.33 -3.15
C PRO A 124 -0.18 -6.16 -4.12
N GLY A 125 -1.25 -5.94 -4.89
CA GLY A 125 -1.25 -4.82 -5.83
C GLY A 125 -2.43 -4.78 -6.79
N THR A 126 -2.30 -3.86 -7.74
CA THR A 126 -3.13 -3.80 -8.94
C THR A 126 -2.23 -3.80 -10.17
N ILE A 127 -2.80 -4.16 -11.31
CA ILE A 127 -2.07 -4.27 -12.59
C ILE A 127 -1.25 -3.02 -12.91
N GLY A 128 -1.80 -1.82 -12.72
CA GLY A 128 -1.06 -0.58 -12.98
C GLY A 128 0.16 -0.39 -12.09
N GLY A 129 0.07 -0.80 -10.81
CA GLY A 129 1.22 -0.81 -9.90
C GLY A 129 2.23 -1.89 -10.26
N GLY A 130 1.75 -3.07 -10.67
CA GLY A 130 2.58 -4.18 -11.13
C GLY A 130 3.43 -3.83 -12.35
N LEU A 131 2.82 -3.18 -13.35
CA LEU A 131 3.53 -2.63 -14.51
C LEU A 131 4.57 -1.59 -14.08
N ARG A 132 4.18 -0.59 -13.30
CA ARG A 132 5.08 0.50 -12.88
C ARG A 132 6.32 0.01 -12.13
N MET A 133 6.19 -1.08 -11.38
CA MET A 133 7.27 -1.63 -10.57
C MET A 133 8.00 -2.80 -11.22
N ASN A 134 7.58 -3.27 -12.41
CA ASN A 134 7.88 -4.63 -12.89
C ASN A 134 7.80 -5.64 -11.74
N ALA A 135 6.63 -5.70 -11.10
CA ALA A 135 6.44 -6.52 -9.91
C ALA A 135 6.69 -8.00 -10.25
N GLY A 136 7.14 -8.76 -9.25
CA GLY A 136 7.59 -10.12 -9.49
C GLY A 136 7.75 -10.91 -8.22
N ALA A 137 7.45 -12.19 -8.32
CA ALA A 137 7.50 -13.16 -7.25
C ALA A 137 7.63 -14.58 -7.85
N TYR A 138 8.20 -15.51 -7.08
CA TYR A 138 8.28 -16.93 -7.47
C TYR A 138 8.98 -17.20 -8.81
N GLY A 139 9.95 -16.36 -9.18
CA GLY A 139 10.76 -16.52 -10.40
C GLY A 139 10.13 -15.93 -11.67
N THR A 140 9.04 -15.18 -11.55
CA THR A 140 8.36 -14.53 -12.66
C THR A 140 8.05 -13.08 -12.32
N GLU A 141 8.12 -12.20 -13.32
CA GLU A 141 7.86 -10.77 -13.23
C GLU A 141 6.84 -10.33 -14.30
N PHE A 142 6.30 -9.13 -14.17
CA PHE A 142 5.34 -8.57 -15.13
C PHE A 142 5.88 -8.53 -16.56
N ARG A 143 7.17 -8.23 -16.76
CA ARG A 143 7.79 -8.24 -18.09
C ARG A 143 7.70 -9.59 -18.80
N ASP A 144 7.67 -10.69 -18.05
CA ASP A 144 7.70 -12.05 -18.60
C ASP A 144 6.34 -12.43 -19.22
N ILE A 145 5.26 -11.80 -18.74
CA ILE A 145 3.88 -12.06 -19.20
C ILE A 145 3.30 -10.91 -20.02
N THR A 146 3.81 -9.68 -19.91
CA THR A 146 3.20 -8.51 -20.56
C THR A 146 3.49 -8.52 -22.06
N ILE A 147 2.44 -8.49 -22.88
CA ILE A 147 2.54 -8.28 -24.33
C ILE A 147 2.68 -6.79 -24.61
N ARG A 148 1.76 -6.00 -24.06
CA ARG A 148 1.72 -4.54 -24.22
C ARG A 148 0.99 -3.89 -23.05
N ALA A 149 1.51 -2.75 -22.59
CA ALA A 149 0.86 -1.89 -21.63
C ALA A 149 0.32 -0.64 -22.33
N HIS A 150 -0.83 -0.17 -21.87
CA HIS A 150 -1.48 1.04 -22.37
C HIS A 150 -1.70 2.02 -21.23
N GLY A 151 -1.67 3.31 -21.56
CA GLY A 151 -1.90 4.37 -20.60
C GLY A 151 -2.19 5.70 -21.27
N VAL A 152 -2.10 6.75 -20.47
CA VAL A 152 -2.25 8.14 -20.88
C VAL A 152 -1.16 9.00 -20.26
N ASP A 153 -0.66 9.98 -21.01
CA ASP A 153 0.37 10.92 -20.55
C ASP A 153 -0.25 12.17 -19.87
N ARG A 154 0.59 13.10 -19.39
CA ARG A 154 0.10 14.33 -18.73
C ARG A 154 -0.77 15.21 -19.62
N LYS A 155 -0.67 15.07 -20.95
CA LYS A 155 -1.46 15.83 -21.93
C LYS A 155 -2.77 15.12 -22.29
N GLY A 156 -3.06 13.97 -21.68
CA GLY A 156 -4.21 13.14 -22.00
C GLY A 156 -4.07 12.37 -23.31
N GLN A 157 -2.86 12.24 -23.87
CA GLN A 157 -2.63 11.47 -25.08
C GLN A 157 -2.49 9.99 -24.72
N THR A 158 -3.09 9.12 -25.54
CA THR A 158 -2.96 7.67 -25.41
C THR A 158 -1.53 7.24 -25.73
N VAL A 159 -0.96 6.41 -24.87
CA VAL A 159 0.39 5.88 -25.01
C VAL A 159 0.38 4.37 -24.82
N SER A 160 1.33 3.67 -25.47
CA SER A 160 1.50 2.24 -25.26
C SER A 160 2.95 1.82 -25.49
N ALA A 161 3.37 0.76 -24.82
CA ALA A 161 4.71 0.21 -24.95
C ALA A 161 4.75 -1.29 -24.59
N THR A 162 5.68 -2.02 -25.20
CA THR A 162 6.09 -3.37 -24.78
C THR A 162 7.02 -3.29 -23.55
N PRO A 163 7.29 -4.41 -22.85
CA PRO A 163 8.25 -4.43 -21.75
C PRO A 163 9.65 -3.94 -22.12
N ASP A 164 10.12 -4.30 -23.32
CA ASP A 164 11.43 -3.88 -23.84
C ASP A 164 11.46 -2.37 -24.10
N GLU A 165 10.40 -1.82 -24.70
CA GLU A 165 10.22 -0.37 -24.90
C GLU A 165 10.13 0.40 -23.57
N MET A 166 9.66 -0.24 -22.50
CA MET A 166 9.60 0.31 -21.14
C MET A 166 10.86 0.03 -20.30
N GLY A 167 11.92 -0.55 -20.87
CA GLY A 167 13.18 -0.84 -20.16
C GLY A 167 12.98 -1.66 -18.88
N MET A 168 12.04 -2.61 -18.87
CA MET A 168 11.68 -3.33 -17.63
C MET A 168 12.82 -4.23 -17.13
N ALA A 169 13.26 -3.97 -15.91
CA ALA A 169 14.30 -4.73 -15.21
C ALA A 169 13.87 -5.02 -13.76
N TYR A 170 14.71 -5.70 -12.99
CA TYR A 170 14.39 -6.09 -11.61
C TYR A 170 13.94 -4.88 -10.79
N ARG A 171 12.65 -4.87 -10.38
CA ARG A 171 12.01 -3.78 -9.63
C ARG A 171 12.13 -2.40 -10.30
N HIS A 172 12.18 -2.36 -11.64
CA HIS A 172 12.46 -1.15 -12.41
C HIS A 172 11.67 -1.10 -13.73
N SER A 173 11.29 0.11 -14.14
CA SER A 173 10.73 0.42 -15.45
C SER A 173 11.09 1.85 -15.83
N ASP A 174 11.52 2.05 -17.07
CA ASP A 174 11.83 3.35 -17.69
C ASP A 174 10.59 4.01 -18.33
N ALA A 175 9.39 3.44 -18.16
CA ALA A 175 8.16 4.07 -18.60
C ALA A 175 8.10 5.51 -18.06
N PRO A 176 7.78 6.53 -18.89
CA PRO A 176 7.79 7.92 -18.45
C PRO A 176 7.03 8.15 -17.15
N ALA A 177 7.55 9.05 -16.32
CA ALA A 177 7.04 9.27 -14.96
C ALA A 177 5.59 9.78 -14.94
N ASP A 178 5.18 10.47 -16.01
CA ASP A 178 3.86 11.05 -16.18
C ASP A 178 2.84 10.11 -16.83
N TRP A 179 3.25 8.92 -17.28
CA TRP A 179 2.33 7.92 -17.77
C TRP A 179 1.49 7.33 -16.64
N ILE A 180 0.18 7.29 -16.86
CA ILE A 180 -0.77 6.57 -16.02
C ILE A 180 -1.30 5.38 -16.81
N PHE A 181 -0.93 4.16 -16.39
CA PHE A 181 -1.40 2.93 -17.03
C PHE A 181 -2.91 2.79 -16.87
N THR A 182 -3.60 2.43 -17.95
CA THR A 182 -5.05 2.20 -18.01
C THR A 182 -5.39 0.72 -18.08
N HIS A 183 -4.63 -0.07 -18.85
CA HIS A 183 -4.80 -1.51 -18.99
C HIS A 183 -3.54 -2.15 -19.58
N ALA A 184 -3.49 -3.48 -19.57
CA ALA A 184 -2.43 -4.25 -20.22
C ALA A 184 -2.98 -5.56 -20.79
N THR A 185 -2.30 -6.08 -21.80
CA THR A 185 -2.53 -7.42 -22.33
C THR A 185 -1.38 -8.34 -21.91
N PHE A 186 -1.73 -9.50 -21.38
CA PHE A 186 -0.81 -10.51 -20.88
C PHE A 186 -0.92 -11.79 -21.68
N ARG A 187 0.22 -12.40 -21.97
CA ARG A 187 0.32 -13.74 -22.52
C ARG A 187 0.09 -14.76 -21.41
N ALA A 188 -0.81 -15.69 -21.67
CA ALA A 188 -1.00 -16.89 -20.88
C ALA A 188 -0.76 -18.14 -21.75
N VAL A 189 -0.86 -19.32 -21.15
CA VAL A 189 -0.77 -20.60 -21.85
C VAL A 189 -1.95 -21.47 -21.44
N ALA A 190 -2.58 -22.16 -22.38
CA ALA A 190 -3.61 -23.14 -22.05
C ALA A 190 -3.05 -24.20 -21.08
N GLY A 191 -3.78 -24.50 -20.02
CA GLY A 191 -3.31 -25.39 -18.96
C GLY A 191 -4.44 -26.06 -18.19
N ASP A 192 -4.06 -27.09 -17.42
CA ASP A 192 -5.01 -27.81 -16.58
C ASP A 192 -5.44 -26.97 -15.37
N LYS A 193 -6.76 -26.82 -15.18
CA LYS A 193 -7.34 -25.99 -14.11
C LYS A 193 -6.98 -26.51 -12.72
N ALA A 194 -6.83 -27.83 -12.53
CA ALA A 194 -6.47 -28.37 -11.23
C ALA A 194 -5.01 -28.08 -10.89
N ALA A 195 -4.09 -28.25 -11.86
CA ALA A 195 -2.68 -27.90 -11.72
C ALA A 195 -2.49 -26.40 -11.39
N ILE A 196 -3.16 -25.51 -12.12
CA ILE A 196 -3.10 -24.06 -11.87
C ILE A 196 -3.58 -23.72 -10.45
N LYS A 197 -4.72 -24.28 -10.02
CA LYS A 197 -5.24 -24.07 -8.66
C LYS A 197 -4.30 -24.60 -7.59
N THR A 198 -3.69 -25.76 -7.80
CA THR A 198 -2.69 -26.33 -6.88
C THR A 198 -1.50 -25.40 -6.76
N ARG A 199 -0.97 -24.92 -7.89
CA ARG A 199 0.15 -23.97 -7.91
C ARG A 199 -0.16 -22.68 -7.16
N MET A 200 -1.35 -22.11 -7.36
CA MET A 200 -1.78 -20.92 -6.61
C MET A 200 -1.87 -21.18 -5.10
N LYS A 201 -2.36 -22.35 -4.68
CA LYS A 201 -2.42 -22.72 -3.25
C LYS A 201 -1.03 -22.82 -2.64
N GLU A 202 -0.08 -23.45 -3.34
CA GLU A 202 1.33 -23.53 -2.91
C GLU A 202 1.94 -22.15 -2.73
N ILE A 203 1.71 -21.24 -3.69
CA ILE A 203 2.19 -19.85 -3.62
C ILE A 203 1.61 -19.16 -2.39
N VAL A 204 0.30 -19.24 -2.18
CA VAL A 204 -0.36 -18.62 -1.02
C VAL A 204 0.20 -19.19 0.28
N ALA A 205 0.33 -20.51 0.40
CA ALA A 205 0.90 -21.19 1.57
C ALA A 205 2.33 -20.73 1.84
N SER A 206 3.21 -20.84 0.85
CA SER A 206 4.62 -20.41 0.92
C SER A 206 4.76 -18.95 1.33
N ARG A 207 3.96 -18.04 0.75
CA ARG A 207 3.94 -16.63 1.15
C ARG A 207 3.59 -16.49 2.63
N GLY A 208 2.62 -17.28 3.07
CA GLY A 208 2.16 -17.28 4.44
C GLY A 208 3.15 -17.74 5.45
N ASP A 209 3.94 -18.73 5.11
CA ASP A 209 4.96 -19.28 6.00
C ASP A 209 6.13 -18.31 6.10
N ALA A 210 6.47 -17.64 4.99
CA ALA A 210 7.61 -16.72 4.93
C ALA A 210 7.32 -15.28 5.39
N GLN A 211 6.08 -14.79 5.29
CA GLN A 211 5.75 -13.37 5.47
C GLN A 211 4.67 -13.14 6.53
N PRO A 212 4.64 -11.96 7.18
CA PRO A 212 3.57 -11.61 8.11
C PRO A 212 2.21 -11.54 7.39
N ARG A 213 1.17 -12.06 8.05
CA ARG A 213 -0.22 -12.11 7.56
C ARG A 213 -1.14 -11.40 8.54
N GLY A 214 -2.21 -10.80 8.03
CA GLY A 214 -3.22 -10.14 8.86
C GLY A 214 -2.74 -8.87 9.57
N VAL A 215 -1.55 -8.36 9.21
CA VAL A 215 -0.98 -7.13 9.75
C VAL A 215 -0.95 -6.03 8.70
N ARG A 216 -0.90 -4.78 9.15
CA ARG A 216 -0.77 -3.60 8.30
C ARG A 216 0.70 -3.41 7.91
N THR A 217 1.03 -3.57 6.63
CA THR A 217 2.40 -3.44 6.10
C THR A 217 2.38 -3.07 4.62
N GLY A 218 3.41 -2.36 4.15
CA GLY A 218 3.64 -2.05 2.74
C GLY A 218 4.51 -3.07 2.01
N GLY A 219 4.70 -4.27 2.56
CA GLY A 219 5.54 -5.30 1.97
C GLY A 219 7.01 -5.21 2.39
N SER A 220 7.89 -5.77 1.55
CA SER A 220 9.34 -5.63 1.71
C SER A 220 9.71 -4.15 1.74
N THR A 221 10.33 -3.72 2.82
CA THR A 221 10.62 -2.30 3.08
C THR A 221 11.82 -1.83 2.27
N PHE A 222 12.85 -2.67 2.17
CA PHE A 222 14.08 -2.39 1.44
C PHE A 222 14.29 -3.37 0.30
N ALA A 223 14.85 -2.87 -0.80
CA ALA A 223 15.32 -3.71 -1.90
C ALA A 223 16.49 -4.58 -1.42
N ASN A 224 16.65 -5.77 -2.00
CA ASN A 224 17.79 -6.61 -1.70
C ASN A 224 19.09 -5.94 -2.19
N PRO A 225 20.15 -5.88 -1.36
CA PRO A 225 21.45 -5.40 -1.79
C PRO A 225 22.12 -6.39 -2.75
N PRO A 226 23.07 -5.96 -3.59
CA PRO A 226 23.85 -6.88 -4.42
C PRO A 226 24.50 -7.99 -3.59
N GLY A 227 24.34 -9.24 -4.02
CA GLY A 227 24.95 -10.41 -3.36
C GLY A 227 24.30 -10.87 -2.05
N GLY A 228 23.18 -10.28 -1.61
CA GLY A 228 22.57 -10.64 -0.33
C GLY A 228 21.06 -10.39 -0.25
N LYS A 229 20.49 -10.67 0.92
CA LYS A 229 19.07 -10.42 1.21
C LYS A 229 18.94 -9.39 2.33
N ALA A 230 18.13 -8.35 2.11
CA ALA A 230 17.99 -7.26 3.08
C ALA A 230 17.56 -7.77 4.47
N TRP A 231 16.66 -8.75 4.52
CA TRP A 231 16.18 -9.29 5.80
C TRP A 231 17.27 -9.90 6.66
N GLN A 232 18.30 -10.52 6.07
CA GLN A 232 19.41 -11.15 6.80
C GLN A 232 20.28 -10.10 7.45
N GLU A 233 20.57 -9.01 6.73
CA GLU A 233 21.35 -7.90 7.26
C GLU A 233 20.62 -7.16 8.37
N ILE A 234 19.31 -6.98 8.22
CA ILE A 234 18.45 -6.35 9.23
C ILE A 234 18.39 -7.22 10.50
N ASP A 235 18.21 -8.52 10.34
CA ASP A 235 18.16 -9.45 11.46
C ASP A 235 19.50 -9.52 12.21
N ALA A 236 20.60 -9.63 11.48
CA ALA A 236 21.93 -9.68 12.06
C ALA A 236 22.39 -8.33 12.66
N ALA A 237 21.75 -7.21 12.27
CA ALA A 237 21.86 -5.93 12.97
C ALA A 237 20.98 -5.82 14.22
N GLY A 238 20.37 -6.91 14.68
CA GLY A 238 19.56 -6.97 15.90
C GLY A 238 18.28 -6.14 15.81
N CYS A 239 17.70 -6.01 14.62
CA CYS A 239 16.51 -5.17 14.42
C CYS A 239 15.19 -5.96 14.51
N ARG A 240 15.22 -7.30 14.62
CA ARG A 240 13.99 -8.08 14.79
C ARG A 240 13.21 -7.61 16.02
N GLY A 241 11.92 -7.36 15.85
CA GLY A 241 11.06 -6.87 16.94
C GLY A 241 11.28 -5.41 17.34
N LEU A 242 12.27 -4.71 16.76
CA LEU A 242 12.57 -3.31 17.08
C LEU A 242 11.34 -2.42 16.86
N MET A 243 11.07 -1.54 17.82
CA MET A 243 9.92 -0.64 17.80
C MET A 243 10.34 0.83 17.80
N VAL A 244 9.56 1.65 17.09
CA VAL A 244 9.54 3.11 17.21
C VAL A 244 8.07 3.52 17.18
N GLY A 245 7.60 4.16 18.26
CA GLY A 245 6.18 4.51 18.40
C GLY A 245 5.28 3.28 18.21
N GLY A 246 4.28 3.38 17.33
CA GLY A 246 3.41 2.26 16.96
C GLY A 246 3.94 1.33 15.86
N ALA A 247 5.11 1.62 15.29
CA ALA A 247 5.72 0.81 14.24
C ALA A 247 6.65 -0.26 14.82
N GLN A 248 6.72 -1.42 14.17
CA GLN A 248 7.59 -2.52 14.58
C GLN A 248 8.24 -3.21 13.36
N VAL A 249 9.47 -3.69 13.52
CA VAL A 249 10.09 -4.64 12.58
C VAL A 249 9.48 -6.01 12.84
N SER A 250 8.84 -6.60 11.85
CA SER A 250 8.15 -7.88 11.99
C SER A 250 9.05 -8.97 12.59
N GLU A 251 8.55 -9.62 13.65
CA GLU A 251 9.16 -10.81 14.25
C GLU A 251 9.28 -11.98 13.28
N LYS A 252 8.38 -12.06 12.30
CA LYS A 252 8.37 -13.12 11.29
C LYS A 252 9.39 -12.93 10.16
N HIS A 253 9.54 -11.71 9.65
CA HIS A 253 10.44 -11.40 8.54
C HIS A 253 10.97 -9.97 8.65
N CYS A 254 12.26 -9.82 8.96
CA CYS A 254 12.86 -8.53 9.34
C CYS A 254 12.83 -7.43 8.26
N ASN A 255 12.61 -7.77 6.98
CA ASN A 255 12.41 -6.77 5.93
C ASN A 255 10.96 -6.22 5.85
N PHE A 256 10.09 -6.50 6.82
CA PHE A 256 8.73 -5.97 6.86
C PHE A 256 8.59 -5.07 8.08
N LEU A 257 8.35 -3.77 7.84
CA LEU A 257 7.83 -2.89 8.86
C LEU A 257 6.31 -3.08 8.96
N ILE A 258 5.79 -3.10 10.18
CA ILE A 258 4.37 -3.31 10.46
C ILE A 258 3.83 -2.16 11.32
N ASN A 259 2.60 -1.75 11.05
CA ASN A 259 1.83 -0.90 11.93
C ASN A 259 1.05 -1.80 12.91
N THR A 260 1.34 -1.65 14.20
CA THR A 260 0.72 -2.46 15.28
C THR A 260 -0.69 -2.00 15.67
N GLY A 261 -1.21 -0.95 15.01
CA GLY A 261 -2.56 -0.41 15.18
C GLY A 261 -2.59 1.08 15.51
N GLY A 262 -1.47 1.64 16.00
CA GLY A 262 -1.35 3.05 16.40
C GLY A 262 -0.15 3.78 15.80
N ALA A 263 0.51 3.24 14.76
CA ALA A 263 1.65 3.90 14.13
C ALA A 263 1.21 5.12 13.33
N SER A 264 2.00 6.19 13.40
CA SER A 264 2.00 7.26 12.41
C SER A 264 2.89 6.90 11.21
N ALA A 265 2.78 7.64 10.10
CA ALA A 265 3.73 7.47 9.00
C ALA A 265 5.15 7.86 9.43
N HIS A 266 5.28 8.89 10.27
CA HIS A 266 6.54 9.29 10.89
C HIS A 266 7.19 8.17 11.70
N ASP A 267 6.42 7.40 12.49
CA ASP A 267 6.95 6.24 13.24
C ASP A 267 7.56 5.19 12.30
N ILE A 268 6.85 4.87 11.21
CA ILE A 268 7.29 3.87 10.23
C ILE A 268 8.54 4.36 9.48
N GLU A 269 8.56 5.61 9.03
CA GLU A 269 9.73 6.19 8.35
C GLU A 269 10.95 6.24 9.30
N THR A 270 10.74 6.67 10.55
CA THR A 270 11.79 6.71 11.59
C THR A 270 12.32 5.32 11.90
N LEU A 271 11.44 4.31 12.00
CA LEU A 271 11.86 2.93 12.20
C LEU A 271 12.71 2.43 11.05
N GLY A 272 12.31 2.72 9.80
CA GLY A 272 13.07 2.34 8.63
C GLY A 272 14.45 3.01 8.58
N GLU A 273 14.55 4.31 8.87
CA GLU A 273 15.84 4.99 8.95
C GLU A 273 16.71 4.47 10.11
N THR A 274 16.09 4.10 11.25
CA THR A 274 16.80 3.44 12.37
C THR A 274 17.39 2.09 11.96
N VAL A 275 16.63 1.29 11.21
CA VAL A 275 17.11 0.01 10.64
C VAL A 275 18.31 0.25 9.72
N ARG A 276 18.22 1.22 8.80
CA ARG A 276 19.32 1.57 7.89
C ARG A 276 20.57 1.96 8.67
N ALA A 277 20.43 2.79 9.70
CA ALA A 277 21.54 3.22 10.54
C ALA A 277 22.19 2.06 11.30
N ARG A 278 21.42 1.13 11.86
CA ARG A 278 21.95 -0.05 12.56
C ARG A 278 22.68 -1.02 11.64
N VAL A 279 22.14 -1.27 10.45
CA VAL A 279 22.81 -2.10 9.44
C VAL A 279 24.14 -1.46 9.03
N ALA A 280 24.15 -0.16 8.77
CA ALA A 280 25.38 0.57 8.44
C ALA A 280 26.41 0.55 9.59
N ALA A 281 25.98 0.76 10.84
CA ALA A 281 26.86 0.73 12.02
C ALA A 281 27.52 -0.64 12.26
N ARG A 282 26.87 -1.72 11.82
CA ARG A 282 27.43 -3.08 11.83
C ARG A 282 28.41 -3.34 10.66
N GLY A 283 28.55 -2.41 9.72
CA GLY A 283 29.33 -2.61 8.49
C GLY A 283 28.56 -3.36 7.39
N GLY A 284 27.23 -3.44 7.50
CA GLY A 284 26.38 -4.01 6.45
C GLY A 284 26.19 -3.07 5.25
N PRO A 285 25.53 -3.55 4.17
CA PRO A 285 25.33 -2.77 2.97
C PRO A 285 24.36 -1.60 3.18
N ALA A 286 24.48 -0.56 2.35
CA ALA A 286 23.51 0.52 2.32
C ALA A 286 22.15 0.02 1.82
N LEU A 287 21.17 -0.05 2.73
CA LEU A 287 19.80 -0.44 2.38
C LEU A 287 19.08 0.71 1.66
N ARG A 288 18.44 0.40 0.53
CA ARG A 288 17.62 1.31 -0.28
C ARG A 288 16.14 0.99 -0.05
N TRP A 289 15.33 2.00 0.26
CA TRP A 289 13.87 1.86 0.34
C TRP A 289 13.30 1.32 -0.98
N GLU A 290 12.47 0.29 -0.91
CA GLU A 290 11.64 -0.21 -2.02
C GLU A 290 10.22 0.38 -1.95
N ILE A 291 9.73 0.58 -0.72
CA ILE A 291 8.47 1.30 -0.47
C ILE A 291 8.62 2.76 -0.91
N ARG A 292 7.66 3.23 -1.72
CA ARG A 292 7.63 4.63 -2.14
C ARG A 292 7.09 5.50 -1.02
N ARG A 293 7.93 6.43 -0.56
CA ARG A 293 7.59 7.42 0.45
C ARG A 293 7.12 8.70 -0.25
N VAL A 294 5.90 9.12 0.03
CA VAL A 294 5.23 10.22 -0.67
C VAL A 294 4.51 11.13 0.31
N GLY A 295 4.13 12.32 -0.16
CA GLY A 295 3.44 13.31 0.66
C GLY A 295 4.39 14.16 1.50
N GLN A 296 3.79 15.11 2.20
CA GLN A 296 4.47 16.14 2.98
C GLN A 296 4.74 15.67 4.42
N GLU A 297 5.84 16.13 5.00
CA GLU A 297 6.05 15.95 6.44
C GLU A 297 4.91 16.60 7.20
N GLY A 298 4.35 15.89 8.18
CA GLY A 298 3.32 16.46 9.05
C GLY A 298 3.93 17.40 10.07
N GLY A 299 3.19 18.42 10.49
CA GLY A 299 3.49 19.09 11.76
C GLY A 299 3.39 18.07 12.89
N THR A 300 4.35 18.08 13.84
CA THR A 300 4.36 17.15 14.96
C THR A 300 3.00 17.16 15.66
N PRO A 301 2.25 16.04 15.71
CA PRO A 301 0.99 16.04 16.43
C PRO A 301 1.30 16.31 17.92
N ALA A 302 0.69 17.36 18.47
CA ALA A 302 0.74 17.63 19.90
C ALA A 302 0.20 16.40 20.61
N ARG A 303 1.07 15.62 21.25
CA ARG A 303 0.68 14.47 22.05
C ARG A 303 -0.28 14.95 23.13
N THR A 304 -1.55 14.62 23.01
CA THR A 304 -2.54 14.85 24.06
C THR A 304 -2.09 14.07 25.29
N LYS A 305 -1.61 14.79 26.31
CA LYS A 305 -1.31 14.21 27.62
C LYS A 305 -2.62 13.68 28.20
N ASN A 306 -2.81 12.36 28.20
CA ASN A 306 -3.78 11.74 29.09
C ASN A 306 -3.30 12.00 30.53
N ILE A 307 -3.91 12.99 31.17
CA ILE A 307 -3.81 13.20 32.61
C ILE A 307 -4.66 12.10 33.25
N SER A 308 -4.03 11.02 33.70
CA SER A 308 -4.64 10.12 34.67
C SER A 308 -4.74 10.87 36.00
N GLY A 309 -5.96 11.28 36.35
CA GLY A 309 -6.26 11.89 37.63
C GLY A 309 -5.99 10.90 38.77
N ALA A 310 -4.94 11.17 39.54
CA ALA A 310 -4.77 10.62 40.88
C ALA A 310 -5.86 11.22 41.79
N LYS A 311 -6.81 10.40 42.24
CA LYS A 311 -7.62 10.72 43.42
C LYS A 311 -6.89 10.18 44.65
N ASN A 312 -6.13 11.06 45.30
CA ASN A 312 -5.86 10.95 46.73
C ASN A 312 -7.17 11.20 47.48
N ILE A 313 -7.53 10.29 48.38
CA ILE A 313 -8.56 10.50 49.39
C ILE A 313 -7.83 10.60 50.73
N SER A 314 -7.82 11.79 51.32
CA SER A 314 -7.38 12.05 52.69
C SER A 314 -8.33 13.03 53.38
N GLY A 315 -8.60 12.78 54.67
CA GLY A 315 -9.23 13.70 55.64
C GLY A 315 -10.76 13.53 55.77
N ALA A 316 -11.31 12.80 56.75
CA ALA A 316 -11.31 12.97 58.22
C ALA A 316 -12.41 13.93 58.75
N ALA A 317 -13.31 13.38 59.58
CA ALA A 317 -14.09 13.97 60.70
C ALA A 317 -15.28 13.01 60.98
N ASP A 318 -15.16 12.02 61.87
CA ASP A 318 -15.45 12.11 63.31
C ASP A 318 -16.65 12.99 63.67
N THR A 319 -17.79 12.36 64.02
CA THR A 319 -18.65 12.79 65.12
C THR A 319 -19.42 11.58 65.67
N SER A 320 -19.05 11.20 66.88
CA SER A 320 -19.82 10.38 67.82
C SER A 320 -21.25 10.91 68.05
N ARG A 321 -22.24 10.00 68.11
CA ARG A 321 -23.34 9.99 69.11
C ARG A 321 -24.33 8.84 68.85
N SER A 322 -24.29 7.83 69.73
CA SER A 322 -25.49 7.08 70.17
C SER A 322 -26.08 7.81 71.39
N PRO A 323 -27.42 7.84 71.58
CA PRO A 323 -28.12 6.76 72.31
C PRO A 323 -29.49 6.42 71.69
N GLY A 324 -29.98 5.18 71.75
CA GLY A 324 -30.81 4.66 72.85
C GLY A 324 -32.29 4.61 72.42
N THR A 325 -32.86 3.42 72.14
CA THR A 325 -33.64 2.52 73.03
C THR A 325 -35.16 2.63 72.82
N THR A 326 -35.83 1.47 72.85
CA THR A 326 -37.28 1.20 73.01
C THR A 326 -38.16 1.35 71.76
N GLY A 327 -39.10 0.47 71.45
CA GLY A 327 -39.59 -0.73 72.11
C GLY A 327 -40.74 -1.33 71.29
N ARG A 328 -40.86 -2.67 71.31
CA ARG A 328 -42.06 -3.41 70.90
C ARG A 328 -43.24 -3.04 71.78
N THR A 329 -44.45 -3.02 71.21
CA THR A 329 -45.64 -3.58 71.88
C THR A 329 -46.63 -4.07 70.83
N GLY A 330 -46.97 -5.35 70.96
CA GLY A 330 -48.26 -5.93 70.61
C GLY A 330 -48.66 -6.77 71.82
N ALA A 331 -49.90 -6.58 72.27
CA ALA A 331 -50.59 -7.23 73.40
C ALA A 331 -50.06 -6.89 74.81
#